data_AF-A0A1B3N3M5-F1
#
_entry.id   AF-A0A1B3N3M5-F1
#
_cell.length_a   1.000
_cell.length_b   1.000
_cell.length_c   1.000
_cell.angle_alpha   90.00
_cell.angle_beta   90.00
_cell.angle_gamma   90.00
#
_symmetry.space_group_name_H-M   'P 1'
#
loop_
_entity.id
_entity.type
_entity.pdbx_description
1 polymer ?
#
loop_
_entity_poly.entity_id
_entity_poly.type
_entity_poly.pdbx_seq_one_letter_code
_entity_poly.pdbx_strand_id
1 'polypeptide(L)'
;MLDILDGFESNPVKNGVEIDFIGPAIDIGFRLTKKATPRKFVLSIDAVFLYVLSELSGDGGSLSNVKINYDGSEILQGVLGGLPYPIFWIDMSKSDSSEVIADQFLFSKNPIDKNSIYKYCMKFYEEKLNYVDRPYIMTDDGVSKTLINKLPKWYDIERTRLKKDFFGPR
;
A
#
# COMPACT_ATOMS: atom_id res chain seq x y z
N MET A 1 25.58 -16.94 4.17
CA MET A 1 24.71 -15.75 4.23
C MET A 1 23.79 -15.70 3.02
N LEU A 2 24.32 -15.86 1.79
CA LEU A 2 23.52 -16.22 0.62
C LEU A 2 22.64 -17.47 0.86
N ASP A 3 23.21 -18.53 1.45
CA ASP A 3 22.43 -19.74 1.78
C ASP A 3 21.29 -19.49 2.79
N ILE A 4 21.41 -18.46 3.65
CA ILE A 4 20.35 -18.07 4.60
C ILE A 4 19.25 -17.32 3.85
N LEU A 5 19.63 -16.41 2.94
CA LEU A 5 18.67 -15.68 2.11
C LEU A 5 17.95 -16.61 1.13
N ASP A 6 18.67 -17.48 0.42
CA ASP A 6 18.07 -18.43 -0.53
C ASP A 6 17.25 -19.50 0.22
N GLY A 7 17.69 -19.90 1.42
CA GLY A 7 16.92 -20.75 2.34
C GLY A 7 15.64 -20.09 2.85
N PHE A 8 15.65 -18.78 3.08
CA PHE A 8 14.47 -18.00 3.44
C PHE A 8 13.52 -17.81 2.25
N GLU A 9 14.03 -17.41 1.08
CA GLU A 9 13.25 -17.22 -0.15
C GLU A 9 12.53 -18.52 -0.55
N SER A 10 13.14 -19.68 -0.29
CA SER A 10 12.53 -20.99 -0.54
C SER A 10 11.64 -21.52 0.59
N ASN A 11 11.87 -21.09 1.84
CA ASN A 11 11.05 -21.48 2.99
C ASN A 11 11.09 -20.42 4.12
N PRO A 12 10.17 -19.44 4.09
CA PRO A 12 10.26 -18.24 4.92
C PRO A 12 9.99 -18.46 6.42
N VAL A 13 9.58 -19.65 6.85
CA VAL A 13 9.09 -19.93 8.22
C VAL A 13 10.06 -20.82 9.02
N LYS A 14 11.33 -20.93 8.62
CA LYS A 14 12.31 -21.75 9.37
C LYS A 14 12.73 -21.07 10.68
N ASN A 15 12.73 -21.84 11.78
CA ASN A 15 13.06 -21.35 13.13
C ASN A 15 14.50 -20.80 13.21
N GLY A 16 14.64 -19.56 13.69
CA GLY A 16 15.93 -18.96 14.08
C GLY A 16 16.38 -17.74 13.27
N VAL A 17 15.58 -17.25 12.32
CA VAL A 17 15.87 -16.03 11.56
C VAL A 17 14.82 -14.97 11.89
N GLU A 18 15.26 -13.80 12.38
CA GLU A 18 14.42 -12.62 12.55
C GLU A 18 14.43 -11.80 11.25
N ILE A 19 13.26 -11.35 10.80
CA ILE A 19 13.08 -10.61 9.55
C ILE A 19 12.58 -9.23 9.90
N ASP A 20 13.23 -8.23 9.32
CA ASP A 20 12.80 -6.85 9.40
C ASP A 20 12.54 -6.29 8.00
N PHE A 21 11.60 -5.36 7.91
CA PHE A 21 11.23 -4.70 6.67
C PHE A 21 11.76 -3.27 6.70
N ILE A 22 12.64 -2.97 5.76
CA ILE A 22 13.22 -1.63 5.60
C ILE A 22 12.86 -1.04 4.25
N GLY A 23 12.73 0.29 4.21
CA GLY A 23 12.58 1.05 2.97
C GLY A 23 11.47 2.10 3.01
N PRO A 24 11.32 2.86 1.90
CA PRO A 24 10.41 4.00 1.85
C PRO A 24 8.95 3.67 2.18
N ALA A 25 8.44 2.49 1.79
CA ALA A 25 7.07 2.09 2.07
C ALA A 25 6.79 1.93 3.58
N ILE A 26 7.74 1.36 4.33
CA ILE A 26 7.66 1.21 5.78
C ILE A 26 7.74 2.59 6.46
N ASP A 27 8.63 3.44 5.96
CA ASP A 27 8.82 4.82 6.42
C ASP A 27 7.56 5.70 6.22
N ILE A 28 6.85 5.50 5.11
CA ILE A 28 5.51 6.08 4.86
C ILE A 28 4.50 5.58 5.90
N GLY A 29 4.48 4.27 6.17
CA GLY A 29 3.61 3.67 7.18
C GLY A 29 3.75 4.35 8.54
N PHE A 30 4.97 4.50 9.04
CA PHE A 30 5.25 5.20 10.31
C PHE A 30 4.83 6.68 10.33
N ARG A 31 4.77 7.35 9.18
CA ARG A 31 4.27 8.72 9.10
C ARG A 31 2.75 8.77 9.11
N LEU A 32 2.12 7.83 8.42
CA LEU A 32 0.66 7.73 8.36
C LEU A 32 0.05 7.36 9.72
N THR A 33 0.76 6.64 10.59
CA THR A 33 0.27 6.35 11.95
C THR A 33 -0.03 7.63 12.74
N LYS A 34 0.69 8.73 12.49
CA LYS A 34 0.42 10.05 13.12
C LYS A 34 -0.90 10.67 12.68
N LYS A 35 -1.52 10.15 11.62
CA LYS A 35 -2.82 10.57 11.08
C LYS A 35 -3.95 9.63 11.48
N ALA A 36 -3.61 8.45 11.99
CA ALA A 36 -4.58 7.50 12.49
C ALA A 36 -5.18 8.01 13.80
N THR A 37 -6.46 7.71 13.99
CA THR A 37 -7.19 7.95 15.24
C THR A 37 -8.02 6.71 15.55
N PRO A 38 -8.62 6.57 16.75
CA PRO A 38 -9.53 5.46 17.04
C PRO A 38 -10.67 5.30 16.01
N ARG A 39 -11.08 6.42 15.38
CA ARG A 39 -12.06 6.45 14.29
C ARG A 39 -11.45 6.21 12.92
N LYS A 40 -10.26 6.76 12.64
CA LYS A 40 -9.64 6.74 11.31
C LYS A 40 -8.61 5.62 11.19
N PHE A 41 -8.98 4.52 10.54
CA PHE A 41 -8.01 3.54 10.07
C PHE A 41 -7.40 4.04 8.75
N VAL A 42 -6.23 4.66 8.85
CA VAL A 42 -5.55 5.31 7.71
C VAL A 42 -4.88 4.27 6.82
N LEU A 43 -5.03 4.44 5.51
CA LEU A 43 -4.47 3.59 4.47
C LEU A 43 -3.42 4.35 3.67
N SER A 44 -2.34 3.65 3.31
CA SER A 44 -1.43 4.11 2.25
C SER A 44 -2.11 4.03 0.89
N ILE A 45 -1.56 4.74 -0.10
CA ILE A 45 -2.02 4.63 -1.49
C ILE A 45 -1.87 3.21 -2.05
N ASP A 46 -0.83 2.49 -1.62
CA ASP A 46 -0.60 1.10 -2.03
C ASP A 46 -1.69 0.18 -1.48
N ALA A 47 -2.02 0.32 -0.18
CA ALA A 47 -3.03 -0.49 0.47
C ALA A 47 -4.43 -0.25 -0.13
N VAL A 48 -4.82 1.01 -0.36
CA VAL A 48 -6.11 1.32 -0.97
C VAL A 48 -6.18 0.85 -2.42
N PHE A 49 -5.08 0.95 -3.18
CA PHE A 49 -5.02 0.48 -4.56
C PHE A 49 -5.20 -1.05 -4.64
N LEU A 50 -4.47 -1.81 -3.81
CA LEU A 50 -4.60 -3.26 -3.77
C LEU A 50 -6.00 -3.71 -3.33
N TYR A 51 -6.59 -3.05 -2.33
CA TYR A 51 -7.97 -3.30 -1.92
C TYR A 51 -8.96 -3.08 -3.07
N VAL A 52 -8.91 -1.90 -3.69
CA VAL A 52 -9.81 -1.56 -4.80
C VAL A 52 -9.64 -2.54 -5.97
N LEU A 53 -8.42 -2.94 -6.27
CA LEU A 53 -8.15 -3.88 -7.35
C LEU A 53 -8.69 -5.28 -7.04
N SER A 54 -8.58 -5.75 -5.80
CA SER A 54 -9.21 -6.99 -5.35
C SER A 54 -10.73 -6.95 -5.52
N GLU A 55 -11.38 -5.86 -5.11
CA GLU A 55 -12.82 -5.67 -5.24
C GLU A 55 -13.30 -5.60 -6.69
N LEU A 56 -12.52 -4.97 -7.57
CA LEU A 56 -12.83 -4.88 -9.01
C LEU A 56 -12.58 -6.19 -9.76
N SER A 57 -11.77 -7.09 -9.22
CA SER A 57 -11.39 -8.36 -9.86
C SER A 57 -12.44 -9.46 -9.69
N GLY A 58 -13.46 -9.27 -8.85
CA GLY A 58 -14.62 -10.17 -8.73
C GLY A 58 -14.37 -11.54 -8.08
N ASP A 59 -13.10 -11.95 -7.88
CA ASP A 59 -12.72 -13.26 -7.32
C ASP A 59 -12.68 -13.30 -5.78
N GLY A 60 -12.82 -12.15 -5.10
CA GLY A 60 -12.83 -12.06 -3.64
C GLY A 60 -14.24 -12.22 -3.09
N GLY A 61 -14.51 -13.31 -2.36
CA GLY A 61 -15.79 -13.49 -1.66
C GLY A 61 -16.15 -12.24 -0.86
N SER A 62 -17.28 -11.62 -1.22
CA SER A 62 -17.92 -10.42 -0.65
C SER A 62 -17.31 -9.95 0.68
N LEU A 63 -16.12 -9.34 0.64
CA LEU A 63 -15.65 -8.56 1.78
C LEU A 63 -16.69 -7.46 1.94
N SER A 64 -17.16 -7.27 3.18
CA SER A 64 -18.12 -6.23 3.54
C SER A 64 -17.82 -4.94 2.75
N ASN A 65 -18.82 -4.26 2.19
CA ASN A 65 -18.67 -3.02 1.43
C ASN A 65 -17.92 -1.94 2.25
N VAL A 66 -16.59 -2.02 2.30
CA VAL A 66 -15.75 -1.10 3.06
C VAL A 66 -15.81 0.23 2.34
N LYS A 67 -16.24 1.24 3.09
CA LYS A 67 -16.33 2.62 2.62
C LYS A 67 -14.97 3.28 2.81
N ILE A 68 -14.34 3.65 1.69
CA ILE A 68 -13.10 4.42 1.72
C ILE A 68 -13.43 5.90 1.65
N ASN A 69 -12.87 6.65 2.58
CA ASN A 69 -12.95 8.10 2.64
C ASN A 69 -11.60 8.72 2.25
N TYR A 70 -11.63 9.96 1.76
CA TYR A 70 -10.45 10.76 1.47
C TYR A 70 -10.41 11.97 2.42
N ASP A 71 -9.23 12.26 2.95
CA ASP A 71 -9.01 13.34 3.93
C ASP A 71 -8.02 14.39 3.39
N GLY A 72 -7.92 14.51 2.07
CA GLY A 72 -7.00 15.44 1.42
C GLY A 72 -5.60 14.85 1.23
N SER A 73 -4.66 15.74 0.95
CA SER A 73 -3.24 15.39 0.80
C SER A 73 -2.39 16.28 1.70
N GLU A 74 -1.38 15.70 2.32
CA GLU A 74 -0.47 16.39 3.23
C GLU A 74 0.99 16.08 2.91
N ILE A 75 1.88 17.04 3.19
CA ILE A 75 3.32 16.81 3.06
C ILE A 75 3.77 15.92 4.23
N LEU A 76 4.28 14.74 3.89
CA LEU A 76 4.90 13.82 4.84
C LEU A 76 6.42 14.02 4.78
N GLN A 77 7.05 14.42 5.89
CA GLN A 77 8.48 14.80 5.91
C GLN A 77 9.38 13.68 5.39
N GLY A 78 10.19 13.91 4.34
CA GLY A 78 11.07 12.88 3.77
C GLY A 78 10.37 11.84 2.89
N VAL A 79 9.08 12.03 2.60
CA VAL A 79 8.31 11.21 1.66
C VAL A 79 8.04 12.03 0.39
N LEU A 80 8.07 11.35 -0.77
CA LEU A 80 7.81 11.93 -2.09
C LEU A 80 8.57 13.23 -2.42
N GLY A 81 9.78 13.42 -1.87
CA GLY A 81 10.57 14.63 -2.08
C GLY A 81 9.91 15.92 -1.56
N GLY A 82 9.00 15.81 -0.58
CA GLY A 82 8.25 16.96 -0.04
C GLY A 82 6.95 17.26 -0.78
N LEU A 83 6.56 16.43 -1.75
CA LEU A 83 5.25 16.53 -2.40
C LEU A 83 4.12 16.01 -1.49
N PRO A 84 2.88 16.51 -1.64
CA PRO A 84 1.74 16.01 -0.87
C PRO A 84 1.46 14.52 -1.13
N TYR A 85 1.24 13.78 -0.05
CA TYR A 85 0.82 12.38 -0.03
C TYR A 85 -0.68 12.29 0.30
N PRO A 86 -1.46 11.47 -0.43
CA PRO A 86 -2.90 11.36 -0.23
C PRO A 86 -3.25 10.54 1.02
N ILE A 87 -4.26 11.00 1.76
CA ILE A 87 -4.72 10.32 2.97
C ILE A 87 -6.08 9.69 2.70
N PHE A 88 -6.09 8.36 2.65
CA PHE A 88 -7.30 7.55 2.61
C PHE A 88 -7.55 6.92 3.97
N TRP A 89 -8.81 6.64 4.31
CA TRP A 89 -9.13 6.01 5.57
C TRP A 89 -10.46 5.24 5.55
N ILE A 90 -10.57 4.25 6.43
CA ILE A 90 -11.79 3.52 6.74
C ILE A 90 -12.34 4.05 8.06
N ASP A 91 -13.66 4.31 8.09
CA ASP A 91 -14.35 4.71 9.31
C ASP A 91 -14.58 3.49 10.21
N MET A 92 -13.96 3.53 11.40
CA MET A 92 -14.05 2.49 12.43
C MET A 92 -15.12 2.79 13.48
N SER A 93 -15.77 3.95 13.40
CA SER A 93 -16.83 4.32 14.33
C SER A 93 -18.12 3.53 14.09
N LYS A 94 -18.93 3.41 15.15
CA LYS A 94 -20.32 2.96 15.02
C LYS A 94 -21.14 4.01 14.28
N SER A 95 -22.14 3.57 13.52
CA SER A 95 -22.99 4.41 12.69
C SER A 95 -23.78 5.47 13.46
N ASP A 96 -23.99 5.27 14.76
CA ASP A 96 -24.72 6.15 15.68
C ASP A 96 -23.81 6.98 16.60
N SER A 97 -22.49 6.93 16.39
CA SER A 97 -21.54 7.71 17.19
C SER A 97 -21.69 9.22 16.96
N SER A 98 -21.33 10.01 17.98
CA SER A 98 -21.30 11.47 17.89
C SER A 98 -20.44 11.98 16.73
N GLU A 99 -19.34 11.28 16.43
CA GLU A 99 -18.40 11.61 15.38
C GLU A 99 -19.03 11.42 14.00
N VAL A 100 -19.83 10.36 13.81
CA VAL A 100 -20.58 10.13 12.56
C VAL A 100 -21.73 11.11 12.42
N ILE A 101 -22.42 11.44 13.50
CA ILE A 101 -23.48 12.47 13.49
C ILE A 101 -22.88 13.84 13.13
N ALA A 102 -21.70 14.17 13.69
CA ALA A 102 -21.03 15.44 13.44
C ALA A 102 -20.59 15.61 11.98
N ASP A 103 -20.41 14.53 11.22
CA ASP A 103 -20.10 14.62 9.79
C ASP A 103 -21.21 15.30 8.98
N GLN A 104 -22.46 15.31 9.48
CA GLN A 104 -23.57 16.04 8.85
C GLN A 104 -23.34 17.56 8.82
N PHE A 105 -22.46 18.08 9.68
CA PHE A 105 -22.07 19.49 9.69
C PHE A 105 -20.94 19.81 8.70
N LEU A 106 -20.34 18.80 8.07
CA LEU A 106 -19.24 18.96 7.13
C LEU A 106 -19.77 18.97 5.69
N PHE A 107 -19.28 19.90 4.89
CA PHE A 107 -19.72 20.13 3.50
C PHE A 107 -19.40 18.96 2.54
N SER A 108 -18.58 18.01 2.93
CA SER A 108 -17.98 17.06 1.99
C SER A 108 -17.44 15.80 2.67
N LYS A 109 -18.30 14.82 3.00
CA LYS A 109 -17.85 13.45 3.24
C LYS A 109 -18.86 12.43 2.73
N ASN A 110 -18.69 12.05 1.46
CA ASN A 110 -19.26 10.82 0.95
C ASN A 110 -18.10 9.85 0.65
N PRO A 111 -18.27 8.55 0.94
CA PRO A 111 -17.34 7.54 0.48
C PRO A 111 -17.11 7.68 -1.03
N ILE A 112 -15.86 7.54 -1.45
CA ILE A 112 -15.51 7.63 -2.87
C ILE A 112 -15.78 6.27 -3.51
N ASP A 113 -16.34 6.27 -4.72
CA ASP A 113 -16.53 5.04 -5.46
C ASP A 113 -15.19 4.40 -5.87
N LYS A 114 -15.17 3.07 -5.91
CA LYS A 114 -13.95 2.27 -6.15
C LYS A 114 -13.29 2.61 -7.50
N ASN A 115 -14.07 2.92 -8.54
CA ASN A 115 -13.52 3.25 -9.87
C ASN A 115 -12.79 4.60 -9.85
N SER A 116 -13.33 5.59 -9.15
CA SER A 116 -12.67 6.89 -8.96
C SER A 116 -11.37 6.75 -8.15
N ILE A 117 -11.36 5.93 -7.10
CA ILE A 117 -10.13 5.64 -6.34
C ILE A 117 -9.09 4.95 -7.23
N TYR A 118 -9.50 3.95 -8.01
CA TYR A 118 -8.61 3.28 -8.96
C TYR A 118 -7.98 4.26 -9.96
N LYS A 119 -8.80 5.10 -10.60
CA LYS A 119 -8.32 6.13 -11.54
C LYS A 119 -7.36 7.10 -10.87
N TYR A 120 -7.67 7.55 -9.66
CA TYR A 120 -6.79 8.43 -8.88
C TYR A 120 -5.44 7.76 -8.61
N CYS A 121 -5.43 6.53 -8.09
CA CYS A 121 -4.20 5.82 -7.78
C CYS A 121 -3.34 5.61 -9.03
N MET A 122 -3.95 5.18 -10.14
CA MET A 122 -3.25 5.02 -11.40
C MET A 122 -2.60 6.32 -11.88
N LYS A 123 -3.31 7.44 -11.77
CA LYS A 123 -2.76 8.75 -12.14
C LYS A 123 -1.64 9.19 -11.20
N PHE A 124 -1.79 8.92 -9.91
CA PHE A 124 -0.80 9.25 -8.91
C PHE A 124 0.53 8.53 -9.16
N TYR A 125 0.51 7.20 -9.42
CA TYR A 125 1.73 6.46 -9.73
C TYR A 125 2.39 6.95 -11.03
N GLU A 126 1.59 7.30 -12.05
CA GLU A 126 2.11 7.87 -13.30
C GLU A 126 2.84 9.20 -13.05
N GLU A 127 2.22 10.13 -12.31
CA GLU A 127 2.79 11.45 -12.03
C GLU A 127 3.95 11.42 -11.03
N LYS A 128 3.99 10.42 -10.15
CA LYS A 128 4.97 10.29 -9.06
C LYS A 128 5.95 9.13 -9.28
N LEU A 129 6.09 8.65 -10.51
CA LEU A 129 6.93 7.49 -10.87
C LEU A 129 8.39 7.58 -10.36
N ASN A 130 8.94 8.80 -10.21
CA ASN A 130 10.29 9.00 -9.69
C ASN A 130 10.42 8.81 -8.16
N TYR A 131 9.29 8.67 -7.45
CA TYR A 131 9.25 8.66 -5.98
C TYR A 131 8.53 7.43 -5.40
N VAL A 132 7.61 6.85 -6.16
CA VAL A 132 6.83 5.69 -5.73
C VAL A 132 6.60 4.77 -6.91
N ASP A 133 6.88 3.50 -6.69
CA ASP A 133 6.55 2.45 -7.65
C ASP A 133 5.12 1.98 -7.42
N ARG A 134 4.43 1.64 -8.50
CA ARG A 134 3.13 0.98 -8.40
C ARG A 134 3.33 -0.43 -7.79
N PRO A 135 2.54 -0.82 -6.78
CA PRO A 135 2.67 -2.14 -6.18
C PRO A 135 2.35 -3.24 -7.20
N TYR A 136 3.02 -4.38 -7.03
CA TYR A 136 2.84 -5.61 -7.79
C TYR A 136 2.90 -6.80 -6.83
N ILE A 137 2.30 -7.91 -7.23
CA ILE A 137 2.28 -9.15 -6.46
C ILE A 137 2.94 -10.23 -7.33
N MET A 138 3.99 -10.83 -6.79
CA MET A 138 4.63 -12.00 -7.37
C MET A 138 3.84 -13.22 -6.89
N THR A 139 2.99 -13.78 -7.75
CA THR A 139 2.22 -15.00 -7.46
C THR A 139 2.50 -16.04 -8.52
N ASP A 140 2.34 -17.32 -8.16
CA ASP A 140 2.31 -18.41 -9.13
C ASP A 140 1.18 -18.17 -10.14
N ASP A 141 1.35 -18.71 -11.35
CA ASP A 141 0.54 -18.49 -12.57
C ASP A 141 -1.01 -18.59 -12.38
N GLY A 142 -1.50 -19.15 -11.27
CA GLY A 142 -2.90 -19.29 -10.93
C GLY A 142 -3.63 -18.00 -10.49
N VAL A 143 -2.92 -16.95 -10.08
CA VAL A 143 -3.52 -15.62 -9.74
C VAL A 143 -3.50 -14.69 -10.98
N SER A 144 -3.02 -15.20 -12.12
CA SER A 144 -2.63 -14.45 -13.31
C SER A 144 -3.78 -14.06 -14.25
N LYS A 145 -4.71 -13.25 -13.76
CA LYS A 145 -5.61 -12.46 -14.63
C LYS A 145 -5.76 -10.99 -14.24
N THR A 146 -5.22 -10.55 -13.11
CA THR A 146 -5.33 -9.17 -12.64
C THR A 146 -4.12 -8.31 -13.02
N LEU A 147 -4.32 -7.01 -13.19
CA LEU A 147 -3.32 -6.00 -13.62
C LEU A 147 -2.11 -5.83 -12.65
N ILE A 148 -2.05 -6.62 -11.58
CA ILE A 148 -1.07 -6.56 -10.49
C ILE A 148 0.24 -7.30 -10.83
N ASN A 149 0.26 -8.15 -11.85
CA ASN A 149 1.34 -9.12 -12.03
C ASN A 149 2.52 -8.64 -12.90
N LYS A 150 2.57 -7.36 -13.29
CA LYS A 150 3.69 -6.87 -14.09
C LYS A 150 4.83 -6.39 -13.20
N LEU A 151 5.78 -7.29 -12.97
CA LEU A 151 7.06 -6.99 -12.36
C LEU A 151 7.72 -5.79 -13.07
N PRO A 152 8.22 -4.78 -12.34
CA PRO A 152 8.98 -3.69 -12.92
C PRO A 152 10.23 -4.23 -13.63
N LYS A 153 10.56 -3.68 -14.81
CA LYS A 153 11.74 -4.12 -15.60
C LYS A 153 13.06 -4.01 -14.82
N TRP A 154 13.12 -3.10 -13.86
CA TRP A 154 14.31 -2.85 -13.06
C TRP A 154 14.46 -3.84 -11.89
N TYR A 155 13.40 -4.58 -11.51
CA TYR A 155 13.38 -5.36 -10.26
C TYR A 155 14.48 -6.42 -10.21
N ASP A 156 14.57 -7.28 -11.23
CA ASP A 156 15.56 -8.37 -11.23
C ASP A 156 16.99 -7.84 -11.29
N ILE A 157 17.19 -6.72 -11.99
CA ILE A 157 18.49 -6.03 -12.08
C ILE A 157 18.90 -5.53 -10.69
N GLU A 158 17.99 -4.82 -10.03
CA GLU A 158 18.23 -4.25 -8.71
C GLU A 158 18.39 -5.32 -7.63
N ARG A 159 17.55 -6.37 -7.66
CA ARG A 159 17.68 -7.53 -6.77
C ARG A 159 19.04 -8.21 -6.92
N THR A 160 19.51 -8.40 -8.16
CA THR A 160 20.84 -8.98 -8.43
C THR A 160 21.95 -8.07 -7.91
N ARG A 161 21.84 -6.76 -8.12
CA ARG A 161 22.78 -5.77 -7.61
C ARG A 161 22.86 -5.82 -6.07
N LEU A 162 21.72 -5.79 -5.39
CA LEU A 162 21.66 -5.88 -3.93
C LEU A 162 22.26 -7.18 -3.40
N LYS A 163 21.94 -8.35 -4.02
CA LYS A 163 22.58 -9.63 -3.62
C LYS A 163 24.10 -9.55 -3.74
N LYS A 164 24.64 -8.90 -4.79
CA LYS A 164 26.09 -8.70 -4.95
C LYS A 164 26.67 -7.74 -3.91
N ASP A 165 26.02 -6.60 -3.66
CA ASP A 165 26.55 -5.58 -2.76
C ASP A 165 26.57 -6.05 -1.29
N PHE A 166 25.56 -6.82 -0.87
CA PHE A 166 25.46 -7.33 0.49
C PHE A 166 26.24 -8.63 0.74
N PHE A 167 26.43 -9.48 -0.28
CA PHE A 167 26.99 -10.83 -0.08
C PHE A 167 28.12 -11.23 -1.04
N GLY A 168 28.51 -10.38 -1.99
CA GLY A 168 29.65 -10.61 -2.87
C GLY A 168 31.00 -10.48 -2.14
N PRO A 169 32.10 -11.01 -2.72
CA PRO A 169 33.44 -10.76 -2.19
C PRO A 169 33.72 -9.26 -2.22
N ARG A 170 34.18 -8.71 -1.08
CA ARG A 170 34.63 -7.32 -0.97
C ARG A 170 35.94 -7.10 -1.71
#